data_AF-A0A3N8QM50-F1
#
_entry.id   AF-A0A3N8QM50-F1
#
_cell.length_a   1.000
_cell.length_b   1.000
_cell.length_c   1.000
_cell.angle_alpha   90.00
_cell.angle_beta   90.00
_cell.angle_gamma   90.00
#
_symmetry.space_group_name_H-M   'P 1'
#
loop_
_entity.id
_entity.type
_entity.pdbx_description
1 polymer ?
#
loop_
_entity_poly.entity_id
_entity_poly.type
_entity_poly.pdbx_seq_one_letter_code
_entity_poly.pdbx_strand_id
1 'polypeptide(L)' 'MPETSTEISFSDADRDVLERVRTLHDLPSLEATVEWLAKRRLRRTAKQMNGRGRALYLVRSKPTCES' A
#
# COMPACT_ATOMS: atom_id res chain seq x y z
N MET A 1 16.20 -5.05 15.33
CA MET A 1 14.81 -4.86 14.85
C MET A 1 14.10 -6.16 15.16
N PRO A 2 12.94 -6.19 15.83
CA PRO A 2 12.30 -7.47 16.10
C PRO A 2 11.85 -8.07 14.76
N GLU A 3 12.29 -9.30 14.50
CA GLU A 3 11.80 -10.15 13.42
C GLU A 3 10.27 -10.22 13.57
N THR A 4 9.52 -9.48 12.76
CA THR A 4 8.06 -9.40 12.89
C THR A 4 7.42 -10.58 12.17
N SER A 5 7.93 -11.80 12.42
CA SER A 5 7.37 -13.03 11.89
C SER A 5 6.05 -13.32 12.59
N THR A 6 4.97 -12.76 12.04
CA THR A 6 3.61 -13.09 12.47
C THR A 6 3.17 -14.29 11.65
N GLU A 7 3.08 -15.46 12.26
CA GLU A 7 2.56 -16.65 11.59
C GLU A 7 1.05 -16.48 11.36
N ILE A 8 0.66 -16.35 10.09
CA ILE A 8 -0.73 -16.27 9.67
C ILE A 8 -1.09 -17.62 9.06
N SER A 9 -2.04 -18.31 9.71
CA SER A 9 -2.60 -19.55 9.17
C SER A 9 -3.65 -19.21 8.10
N PHE A 10 -3.50 -19.81 6.92
CA PHE A 10 -4.45 -19.68 5.81
C PHE A 10 -5.28 -20.95 5.67
N SER A 11 -6.58 -20.80 5.42
CA SER A 11 -7.40 -21.93 4.98
C SER A 11 -6.97 -22.40 3.59
N ASP A 12 -7.38 -23.62 3.19
CA ASP A 12 -7.07 -24.14 1.85
C ASP A 12 -7.67 -23.26 0.74
N ALA A 13 -8.88 -22.74 0.97
CA ALA A 13 -9.51 -21.80 0.03
C ALA A 13 -8.71 -20.50 -0.11
N ASP A 14 -8.14 -19.98 0.97
CA ASP A 14 -7.27 -18.79 0.92
C ASP A 14 -5.97 -19.08 0.16
N ARG A 15 -5.38 -20.27 0.36
CA ARG A 15 -4.19 -20.71 -0.37
C ARG A 15 -4.44 -20.77 -1.87
N ASP A 16 -5.58 -21.30 -2.31
CA ASP A 16 -5.94 -21.36 -3.73
C ASP A 16 -6.08 -19.98 -4.38
N VAL A 17 -6.60 -18.99 -3.64
CA VAL A 17 -6.67 -17.61 -4.11
C VAL A 17 -5.26 -17.02 -4.21
N LEU A 18 -4.43 -17.21 -3.18
CA LEU A 18 -3.07 -16.68 -3.15
C LEU A 18 -2.19 -17.28 -4.24
N GLU A 19 -2.31 -18.58 -4.52
CA GLU A 19 -1.59 -19.24 -5.61
C GLU A 19 -1.95 -18.68 -6.98
N ARG A 20 -3.25 -18.44 -7.24
CA ARG A 20 -3.69 -17.78 -8.48
C ARG A 20 -3.07 -16.39 -8.64
N VAL A 21 -3.00 -15.61 -7.56
CA VAL A 21 -2.37 -14.28 -7.56
C VAL A 21 -0.86 -14.38 -7.77
N ARG A 22 -0.20 -15.37 -7.15
CA ARG A 22 1.24 -15.63 -7.30
C ARG A 22 1.60 -15.87 -8.76
N THR A 23 0.89 -16.77 -9.43
CA THR A 23 1.12 -17.08 -10.85
C THR A 23 0.81 -15.88 -11.75
N LEU A 24 -0.27 -15.13 -11.45
CA LEU A 24 -0.65 -13.96 -12.26
C LEU A 24 0.42 -12.85 -12.23
N HIS A 25 1.12 -12.69 -11.11
CA HIS A 25 2.10 -11.63 -10.89
C HIS A 25 3.54 -12.12 -10.87
N ASP A 26 3.77 -13.40 -11.22
CA ASP A 26 5.07 -14.06 -11.25
C ASP A 26 5.88 -13.84 -9.96
N LEU A 27 5.24 -14.10 -8.81
CA LEU A 27 5.84 -13.89 -7.50
C LEU A 27 6.57 -15.15 -7.02
N PRO A 28 7.70 -14.99 -6.29
CA PRO A 28 8.60 -16.10 -5.98
C PRO A 28 8.05 -17.07 -4.92
N SER A 29 7.11 -16.63 -4.09
CA SER A 29 6.54 -17.45 -3.02
C SER A 29 5.14 -16.97 -2.61
N LEU A 30 4.42 -17.82 -1.89
CA LEU A 30 3.13 -17.47 -1.29
C LEU A 30 3.28 -16.33 -0.27
N GLU A 31 4.34 -16.37 0.54
CA GLU A 31 4.68 -15.32 1.51
C GLU A 31 4.92 -13.97 0.81
N ALA A 32 5.70 -13.95 -0.27
CA ALA A 32 5.92 -12.75 -1.08
C ALA A 32 4.60 -12.23 -1.69
N THR A 33 3.67 -13.13 -2.02
CA THR A 33 2.34 -12.78 -2.52
C THR A 33 1.49 -12.08 -1.47
N VAL A 34 1.45 -12.61 -0.26
CA VAL A 34 0.76 -12.00 0.88
C VAL A 34 1.35 -10.63 1.19
N GLU A 35 2.68 -10.54 1.26
CA GLU A 35 3.38 -9.28 1.53
C GLU A 35 3.08 -8.23 0.44
N TRP A 36 3.12 -8.65 -0.83
CA TRP A 36 2.81 -7.78 -1.95
C TRP A 36 1.36 -7.27 -1.92
N LEU A 37 0.39 -8.14 -1.61
CA LEU A 37 -1.02 -7.76 -1.47
C LEU A 37 -1.22 -6.75 -0.33
N ALA A 38 -0.61 -7.01 0.83
CA ALA A 38 -0.64 -6.09 1.97
C ALA A 38 -0.05 -4.72 1.60
N LYS A 39 1.16 -4.70 1.03
CA LYS A 39 1.81 -3.46 0.54
C LYS A 39 0.95 -2.74 -0.50
N ARG A 40 0.32 -3.47 -1.42
CA ARG A 40 -0.57 -2.90 -2.45
C ARG A 40 -1.80 -2.24 -1.82
N ARG A 41 -2.45 -2.89 -0.86
CA ARG A 41 -3.61 -2.34 -0.14
C ARG A 41 -3.20 -1.10 0.65
N LEU A 42 -2.10 -1.16 1.41
CA LEU A 42 -1.60 -0.03 2.19
C LEU A 42 -1.28 1.19 1.31
N ARG A 43 -0.60 0.99 0.17
CA ARG A 43 -0.34 2.08 -0.78
C ARG A 43 -1.62 2.71 -1.33
N ARG A 44 -2.65 1.90 -1.59
CA ARG A 44 -3.96 2.41 -2.05
C ARG A 44 -4.66 3.21 -0.95
N THR A 45 -4.70 2.67 0.27
CA THR A 45 -5.32 3.34 1.42
C THR A 45 -4.59 4.64 1.76
N ALA A 46 -3.25 4.65 1.78
CA ALA A 46 -2.46 5.85 2.02
C ALA A 46 -2.71 6.95 0.97
N LYS A 47 -2.90 6.58 -0.30
CA LYS A 47 -3.32 7.54 -1.34
C LYS A 47 -4.70 8.13 -1.10
N GLN A 48 -5.63 7.36 -0.53
CA GLN A 48 -7.00 7.81 -0.26
C GLN A 48 -7.08 8.66 1.02
N MET A 49 -6.36 8.28 2.09
CA MET A 49 -6.38 8.98 3.37
C MET A 49 -5.79 10.39 3.30
N ASN A 50 -4.78 10.60 2.45
CA ASN A 50 -4.12 11.90 2.32
C ASN A 50 -4.83 12.88 1.35
N GLY A 51 -6.07 12.59 0.93
CA GLY A 51 -6.85 13.42 0.01
C GLY A 51 -6.29 13.48 -1.43
N ARG A 52 -6.79 14.41 -2.27
CA ARG A 52 -6.16 14.78 -3.55
C ARG A 52 -4.71 15.15 -3.23
N GLY A 53 -3.78 14.23 -3.53
CA GLY A 53 -2.43 14.21 -2.98
C GLY A 53 -1.87 15.62 -2.86
N ARG A 54 -1.54 16.03 -1.62
CA ARG A 54 -1.14 17.39 -1.20
C ARG A 54 -0.40 18.13 -2.30
N ALA A 55 -1.15 18.73 -3.23
CA ALA A 55 -0.58 19.50 -4.31
C ALA A 55 -0.24 20.83 -3.68
N LEU A 56 1.05 21.15 -3.62
CA LEU A 56 1.49 22.47 -3.22
C LEU A 56 1.05 23.43 -4.34
N TYR A 57 -0.06 24.12 -4.12
CA TYR A 57 -0.46 25.20 -5.01
C TYR A 57 0.40 26.42 -4.70
N LEU A 58 0.98 27.00 -5.74
CA LEU A 58 1.67 28.27 -5.63
C LEU A 58 0.66 29.32 -5.14
N VAL A 59 0.81 29.78 -3.89
CA VAL A 59 0.03 30.90 -3.38
C VAL A 59 0.52 32.15 -4.10
N ARG A 60 -0.28 32.68 -5.02
CA ARG A 60 -0.04 34.00 -5.63
C ARG A 60 -0.46 35.09 -4.65
N SER A 61 0.19 35.18 -3.51
CA SER A 61 0.03 36.34 -2.64
C SER A 61 0.70 37.54 -3.32
N LYS A 62 -0.06 38.59 -3.61
CA LYS A 62 0.55 39.93 -3.70
C LYS A 62 0.96 40.30 -2.27
N PRO A 63 2.21 40.70 -2.02
CA PRO A 63 2.59 41.19 -0.70
C PRO A 63 1.87 42.53 -0.48
N THR A 64 0.74 42.51 0.21
CA THR A 64 0.17 43.70 0.83
C THR A 64 0.61 43.71 2.28
N CYS A 65 1.84 44.15 2.51
CA CYS A 65 2.15 44.83 3.76
C CYS A 65 1.80 46.30 3.52
N GLU A 66 0.57 46.70 3.85
CA GLU A 66 0.22 48.10 4.03
C GLU A 66 -0.09 48.35 5.50
N SER A 67 0.58 49.39 6.02
CA SER A 67 0.45 50.09 7.31
C SER A 67 1.07 49.43 8.54
#